data_AF-A0A0C3FX54-F1
#
_entry.id   AF-A0A0C3FX54-F1
#
_cell.length_a   1.000
_cell.length_b   1.000
_cell.length_c   1.000
_cell.angle_alpha   90.00
_cell.angle_beta   90.00
_cell.angle_gamma   90.00
#
_symmetry.space_group_name_H-M   'P 1'
#
loop_
_entity.id
_entity.type
_entity.pdbx_description
1 polymer ?
#
loop_
_entity_poly.entity_id
_entity_poly.type
_entity_poly.pdbx_seq_one_letter_code
_entity_poly.pdbx_strand_id
1 'polypeptide(L)'
;MALSGLRVVEFAGLAPGPFAGLILADSGASVTRIDRPSSTSSDILCRGKRSFAINPKVPSGLKVLKKLVAGADVLIDPFRPGVLERLGLGPQVFLGSDDKKKRGINEKLIYARIAGFPTKGSYKNMAGHDINYLALSGVLSMLPCAADKPSFPLNLLADFAGGGLMCALGIMLALIERGKSGQGQIVEADMVCFCCISHRISQCTNRSHRCQEVVTYPHFHSCTHSLLLRSCLQGSKC
;
A
#
# COMPACT_ATOMS: atom_id res chain seq x y z
N MET A 1 0.25 -23.36 -7.11
CA MET A 1 -0.02 -22.10 -6.39
C MET A 1 -0.38 -21.01 -7.39
N ALA A 2 -1.29 -20.10 -7.03
CA ALA A 2 -1.94 -19.17 -7.96
C ALA A 2 -1.01 -18.12 -8.57
N LEU A 3 0.03 -17.68 -7.84
CA LEU A 3 0.99 -16.67 -8.30
C LEU A 3 2.34 -17.27 -8.75
N SER A 4 2.36 -18.56 -9.09
CA SER A 4 3.58 -19.23 -9.56
C SER A 4 4.15 -18.51 -10.79
N GLY A 5 5.48 -18.29 -10.79
CA GLY A 5 6.19 -17.59 -11.86
C GLY A 5 6.22 -16.06 -11.73
N LEU A 6 5.41 -15.46 -10.86
CA LEU A 6 5.41 -14.02 -10.61
C LEU A 6 6.69 -13.60 -9.87
N ARG A 7 7.36 -12.56 -10.35
CA ARG A 7 8.58 -12.01 -9.72
C ARG A 7 8.27 -10.72 -8.98
N VAL A 8 8.49 -10.69 -7.68
CA VAL A 8 8.23 -9.53 -6.83
C VAL A 8 9.53 -9.03 -6.24
N VAL A 9 9.79 -7.74 -6.34
CA VAL A 9 10.85 -7.05 -5.61
C VAL A 9 10.20 -6.27 -4.47
N GLU A 10 10.65 -6.53 -3.24
CA GLU A 10 10.17 -5.84 -2.04
C GLU A 10 11.31 -5.04 -1.44
N PHE A 11 11.14 -3.73 -1.23
CA PHE A 11 12.09 -3.00 -0.39
C PHE A 11 11.80 -3.26 1.09
N ALA A 12 12.85 -3.42 1.89
CA ALA A 12 12.71 -3.60 3.32
C ALA A 12 12.00 -2.39 3.98
N GLY A 13 10.87 -2.69 4.63
CA GLY A 13 10.08 -1.74 5.40
C GLY A 13 9.55 -2.38 6.69
N LEU A 14 8.67 -1.66 7.37
CA LEU A 14 7.94 -2.14 8.54
C LEU A 14 6.71 -2.93 8.14
N ALA A 15 6.12 -3.62 9.12
CA ALA A 15 4.93 -4.50 9.09
C ALA A 15 4.10 -4.57 7.79
N PRO A 16 3.46 -3.49 7.28
CA PRO A 16 2.57 -3.56 6.12
C PRO A 16 3.25 -4.03 4.82
N GLY A 17 4.46 -3.57 4.52
CA GLY A 17 5.17 -3.91 3.28
C GLY A 17 5.61 -5.37 3.23
N PRO A 18 6.33 -5.85 4.26
CA PRO A 18 6.65 -7.26 4.41
C PRO A 18 5.40 -8.14 4.50
N PHE A 19 4.31 -7.68 5.11
CA PHE A 19 3.07 -8.46 5.12
C PHE A 19 2.45 -8.62 3.73
N ALA A 20 2.42 -7.55 2.92
CA ALA A 20 1.98 -7.65 1.52
C ALA A 20 2.82 -8.64 0.73
N GLY A 21 4.16 -8.57 0.85
CA GLY A 21 5.04 -9.52 0.20
C GLY A 21 4.92 -10.95 0.73
N LEU A 22 4.59 -11.14 2.01
CA LEU A 22 4.34 -12.46 2.60
C LEU A 22 3.10 -13.10 1.96
N ILE A 23 1.99 -12.36 1.83
CA ILE A 23 0.77 -12.85 1.18
C ILE A 23 1.05 -13.31 -0.25
N LEU A 24 1.84 -12.53 -1.00
CA LEU A 24 2.21 -12.89 -2.38
C LEU A 24 3.11 -14.13 -2.41
N ALA A 25 4.09 -14.23 -1.51
CA ALA A 25 4.99 -15.38 -1.40
C ALA A 25 4.23 -16.66 -1.03
N ASP A 26 3.38 -16.59 -0.01
CA ASP A 26 2.51 -17.70 0.42
C ASP A 26 1.51 -18.09 -0.69
N SER A 27 1.18 -17.19 -1.61
CA SER A 27 0.36 -17.48 -2.80
C SER A 27 1.15 -18.02 -3.99
N GLY A 28 2.47 -18.20 -3.85
CA GLY A 28 3.36 -18.82 -4.84
C GLY A 28 4.28 -17.88 -5.61
N ALA A 29 4.27 -16.56 -5.33
CA ALA A 29 5.15 -15.61 -6.00
C ALA A 29 6.61 -15.76 -5.54
N SER A 30 7.56 -15.49 -6.44
CA SER A 30 8.97 -15.41 -6.08
C SER A 30 9.32 -14.00 -5.59
N VAL A 31 9.35 -13.83 -4.26
CA VAL A 31 9.61 -12.54 -3.62
C VAL A 31 11.08 -12.40 -3.26
N THR A 32 11.70 -11.33 -3.75
CA THR A 32 13.07 -10.92 -3.43
C THR A 32 13.04 -9.62 -2.64
N ARG A 33 13.37 -9.72 -1.35
CA ARG A 33 13.47 -8.60 -0.43
C ARG A 33 14.83 -7.93 -0.53
N ILE A 34 14.83 -6.61 -0.57
CA ILE A 34 16.00 -5.75 -0.64
C ILE A 34 16.22 -5.10 0.73
N ASP A 35 17.19 -5.62 1.45
CA ASP A 35 17.60 -5.09 2.75
C ASP A 35 18.70 -4.04 2.60
N ARG A 36 18.82 -3.14 3.58
CA ARG A 36 19.98 -2.25 3.66
C ARG A 36 21.14 -3.05 4.25
N PRO A 37 22.39 -2.80 3.83
CA PRO A 37 23.56 -3.38 4.48
C PRO A 37 23.50 -3.07 5.98
N SER A 38 23.84 -4.05 6.82
CA SER A 38 23.81 -3.97 8.30
C SER A 38 22.42 -3.87 8.98
N SER A 39 21.32 -3.90 8.23
CA SER A 39 19.97 -3.94 8.81
C SER A 39 19.13 -5.05 8.19
N THR A 40 19.49 -6.30 8.48
CA THR A 40 18.71 -7.48 8.11
C THR A 40 17.80 -7.87 9.27
N SER A 41 16.50 -8.03 8.99
CA SER A 41 15.52 -8.51 9.98
C SER A 41 15.07 -9.92 9.59
N SER A 42 15.21 -10.89 10.49
CA SER A 42 14.72 -12.27 10.30
C SER A 42 13.42 -12.50 11.06
N ASP A 43 12.42 -11.65 10.86
CA ASP A 43 11.10 -11.81 11.45
C ASP A 43 10.23 -12.78 10.63
N ILE A 44 9.13 -13.25 11.22
CA ILE A 44 8.15 -14.17 10.62
C ILE A 44 7.60 -13.66 9.27
N LEU A 45 7.55 -12.34 9.08
CA LEU A 45 7.14 -11.71 7.82
C LEU A 45 8.15 -11.90 6.67
N CYS A 46 9.33 -12.44 6.93
CA CYS A 46 10.35 -12.76 5.94
C CYS A 46 10.25 -14.20 5.42
N ARG A 47 9.35 -15.03 5.98
CA ARG A 47 9.15 -16.42 5.56
C ARG A 47 8.82 -16.50 4.06
N GLY A 48 9.40 -17.49 3.38
CA GLY A 48 9.12 -17.76 1.96
C GLY A 48 9.78 -16.78 0.98
N LYS A 49 10.57 -15.82 1.48
CA LYS A 49 11.25 -14.80 0.66
C LYS A 49 12.74 -15.06 0.58
N ARG A 50 13.33 -14.62 -0.54
CA ARG A 50 14.78 -14.47 -0.65
C ARG A 50 15.16 -13.07 -0.23
N SER A 51 16.26 -12.89 0.49
CA SER A 51 16.78 -11.57 0.87
C SER A 51 18.11 -11.31 0.18
N PHE A 52 18.32 -10.06 -0.23
CA PHE A 52 19.57 -9.56 -0.77
C PHE A 52 19.83 -8.15 -0.25
N ALA A 53 20.99 -7.94 0.39
CA ALA A 53 21.36 -6.64 0.96
C ALA A 53 22.19 -5.83 -0.04
N ILE A 54 21.78 -4.60 -0.32
CA ILE A 54 22.50 -3.72 -1.24
C ILE A 54 22.27 -2.24 -0.92
N ASN A 55 23.32 -1.43 -1.06
CA ASN A 55 23.21 0.01 -0.84
C ASN A 55 22.74 0.73 -2.12
N PRO A 56 21.54 1.31 -2.17
CA PRO A 56 21.05 2.04 -3.34
C PRO A 56 21.80 3.37 -3.57
N LYS A 57 22.56 3.87 -2.59
CA LYS A 57 23.31 5.13 -2.71
C LYS A 57 24.60 4.98 -3.51
N VAL A 58 25.10 3.76 -3.68
CA VAL A 58 26.31 3.49 -4.48
C VAL A 58 25.89 3.29 -5.95
N PRO A 59 26.55 3.91 -6.94
CA PRO A 59 26.16 3.81 -8.35
C PRO A 59 26.07 2.37 -8.88
N SER A 60 27.01 1.51 -8.50
CA SER A 60 26.98 0.07 -8.83
C SER A 60 25.77 -0.63 -8.20
N GLY A 61 25.45 -0.29 -6.95
CA GLY A 61 24.30 -0.81 -6.23
C GLY A 61 22.97 -0.43 -6.88
N LEU A 62 22.83 0.85 -7.24
CA LEU A 62 21.69 1.36 -7.97
C LEU A 62 21.50 0.68 -9.33
N LYS A 63 22.59 0.43 -10.07
CA LYS A 63 22.54 -0.26 -11.38
C LYS A 63 22.02 -1.68 -11.25
N VAL A 64 22.46 -2.42 -10.21
CA VAL A 64 21.97 -3.76 -9.91
C VAL A 64 20.47 -3.74 -9.57
N LEU A 65 20.05 -2.82 -8.69
CA LEU A 65 18.63 -2.67 -8.32
C LEU A 65 17.76 -2.35 -9.53
N LYS A 66 18.18 -1.42 -10.39
CA LYS A 66 17.45 -1.10 -11.62
C LYS A 66 17.29 -2.32 -12.52
N LYS A 67 18.34 -3.12 -12.69
CA LYS A 67 18.28 -4.36 -13.48
C LYS A 67 17.33 -5.40 -12.86
N LEU A 68 17.33 -5.51 -11.54
CA LEU A 68 16.43 -6.42 -10.83
C LEU A 68 14.96 -6.03 -11.01
N VAL A 69 14.63 -4.75 -10.79
CA VAL A 69 13.26 -4.23 -10.94
C VAL A 69 12.80 -4.25 -12.41
N ALA A 70 13.72 -4.03 -13.37
CA ALA A 70 13.42 -4.15 -14.79
C ALA A 70 12.90 -5.55 -15.19
N GLY A 71 13.35 -6.59 -14.49
CA GLY A 71 12.93 -7.98 -14.72
C GLY A 71 11.83 -8.48 -13.78
N ALA A 72 11.24 -7.59 -12.98
CA ALA A 72 10.19 -7.92 -12.01
C ALA A 72 8.79 -7.62 -12.57
N ASP A 73 7.78 -8.31 -12.05
CA ASP A 73 6.38 -8.02 -12.32
C ASP A 73 5.82 -6.95 -11.37
N VAL A 74 6.29 -6.98 -10.12
CA VAL A 74 5.79 -6.14 -9.05
C VAL A 74 6.96 -5.55 -8.27
N LEU A 75 6.86 -4.28 -7.91
CA LEU A 75 7.71 -3.60 -6.95
C LEU A 75 6.88 -3.15 -5.75
N ILE A 76 7.31 -3.46 -4.53
CA ILE A 76 6.71 -2.97 -3.29
C ILE A 76 7.61 -1.89 -2.68
N ASP A 77 7.08 -0.67 -2.63
CA ASP A 77 7.69 0.54 -2.09
C ASP A 77 7.01 0.91 -0.75
N PRO A 78 7.61 0.56 0.41
CA PRO A 78 7.06 0.88 1.73
C PRO A 78 7.51 2.24 2.25
N PHE A 79 8.19 3.06 1.44
CA PHE A 79 8.73 4.33 1.88
C PHE A 79 7.73 5.47 1.68
N ARG A 80 8.03 6.60 2.32
CA ARG A 80 7.28 7.83 2.09
C ARG A 80 7.39 8.28 0.65
N PRO A 81 6.39 9.02 0.14
CA PRO A 81 6.45 9.62 -1.18
C PRO A 81 7.77 10.36 -1.43
N GLY A 82 8.39 10.12 -2.58
CA GLY A 82 9.63 10.79 -2.99
C GLY A 82 10.92 10.09 -2.56
N VAL A 83 10.88 9.06 -1.70
CA VAL A 83 12.12 8.39 -1.24
C VAL A 83 12.78 7.59 -2.36
N LEU A 84 12.03 6.70 -3.03
CA LEU A 84 12.59 5.93 -4.15
C LEU A 84 12.90 6.83 -5.36
N GLU A 85 12.13 7.90 -5.57
CA GLU A 85 12.43 8.90 -6.60
C GLU A 85 13.79 9.56 -6.37
N ARG A 86 14.09 9.97 -5.13
CA ARG A 86 15.39 10.53 -4.74
C ARG A 86 16.54 9.53 -4.91
N LEU A 87 16.26 8.24 -4.78
CA LEU A 87 17.21 7.15 -5.02
C LEU A 87 17.31 6.76 -6.51
N GLY A 88 16.55 7.41 -7.40
CA GLY A 88 16.55 7.10 -8.83
C GLY A 88 15.84 5.80 -9.19
N LEU A 89 14.91 5.35 -8.34
CA LEU A 89 14.09 4.14 -8.47
C LEU A 89 12.58 4.48 -8.48
N GLY A 90 12.24 5.72 -8.81
CA GLY A 90 10.85 6.18 -8.88
C GLY A 90 10.06 5.53 -10.02
N PRO A 91 8.72 5.59 -9.98
CA PRO A 91 7.84 4.99 -10.99
C PRO A 91 8.13 5.50 -12.39
N GLN A 92 8.46 6.79 -12.55
CA GLN A 92 8.81 7.42 -13.83
C GLN A 92 10.00 6.77 -14.54
N VAL A 93 10.90 6.11 -13.78
CA VAL A 93 12.06 5.40 -14.35
C VAL A 93 11.61 4.10 -15.04
N PHE A 94 10.60 3.44 -14.49
CA PHE A 94 10.16 2.13 -14.96
C PHE A 94 8.94 2.19 -15.87
N LEU A 95 7.96 3.02 -15.54
CA LEU A 95 6.71 3.18 -16.30
C LEU A 95 6.82 4.24 -17.40
N GLY A 96 7.76 5.18 -17.29
CA GLY A 96 7.87 6.34 -18.18
C GLY A 96 7.09 7.55 -17.66
N SER A 97 7.00 8.59 -18.48
CA SER A 97 6.27 9.83 -18.18
C SER A 97 5.05 10.00 -19.08
N ASP A 98 3.99 10.64 -18.56
CA ASP A 98 2.73 10.86 -19.28
C ASP A 98 2.88 11.61 -20.61
N ASP A 99 3.95 12.37 -20.80
CA ASP A 99 4.24 13.15 -22.02
C ASP A 99 4.54 12.33 -23.29
N LYS A 100 4.31 11.00 -23.30
CA LYS A 100 4.47 10.06 -24.44
C LYS A 100 5.86 10.04 -25.12
N LYS A 101 6.81 10.90 -24.74
CA LYS A 101 8.13 11.05 -25.38
C LYS A 101 9.20 10.16 -24.76
N LYS A 102 8.96 9.53 -23.60
CA LYS A 102 9.96 8.72 -22.90
C LYS A 102 9.36 7.42 -22.37
N ARG A 103 9.69 6.32 -23.04
CA ARG A 103 9.36 4.96 -22.61
C ARG A 103 10.11 4.61 -21.33
N GLY A 104 9.42 3.92 -20.43
CA GLY A 104 10.00 3.40 -19.21
C GLY A 104 10.81 2.12 -19.44
N ILE A 105 11.65 1.74 -18.47
CA ILE A 105 12.45 0.50 -18.56
C ILE A 105 11.55 -0.76 -18.55
N ASN A 106 10.41 -0.71 -17.85
CA ASN A 106 9.45 -1.81 -17.73
C ASN A 106 8.03 -1.25 -17.60
N GLU A 107 7.38 -1.02 -18.74
CA GLU A 107 6.00 -0.49 -18.83
C GLU A 107 4.95 -1.46 -18.28
N LYS A 108 5.31 -2.72 -18.01
CA LYS A 108 4.43 -3.76 -17.44
C LYS A 108 4.55 -3.89 -15.91
N LEU A 109 5.40 -3.08 -15.29
CA LEU A 109 5.64 -3.13 -13.85
C LEU A 109 4.39 -2.69 -13.08
N ILE A 110 4.02 -3.43 -12.05
CA ILE A 110 3.07 -2.95 -11.04
C ILE A 110 3.90 -2.31 -9.93
N TYR A 111 3.81 -0.99 -9.84
CA TYR A 111 4.53 -0.23 -8.82
C TYR A 111 3.59 0.00 -7.64
N ALA A 112 3.72 -0.83 -6.60
CA ALA A 112 2.89 -0.76 -5.41
C ALA A 112 3.53 0.12 -4.33
N ARG A 113 2.83 1.18 -3.94
CA ARG A 113 3.21 2.09 -2.86
C ARG A 113 2.36 1.82 -1.64
N ILE A 114 3.04 1.68 -0.51
CA ILE A 114 2.38 1.49 0.79
C ILE A 114 2.80 2.64 1.69
N ALA A 115 1.83 3.44 2.10
CA ALA A 115 2.03 4.57 2.99
C ALA A 115 1.06 4.53 4.17
N GLY A 116 1.42 5.17 5.28
CA GLY A 116 0.48 5.37 6.38
C GLY A 116 -0.62 6.37 6.03
N PHE A 117 -0.18 7.56 5.61
CA PHE A 117 -1.05 8.65 5.17
C PHE A 117 -1.19 8.65 3.64
N PRO A 118 -2.25 9.28 3.09
CA PRO A 118 -2.39 9.47 1.66
C PRO A 118 -1.17 10.16 1.04
N THR A 119 -0.85 9.79 -0.20
CA THR A 119 0.31 10.34 -0.94
C THR A 119 0.13 11.81 -1.34
N LYS A 120 -1.10 12.34 -1.19
CA LYS A 120 -1.50 13.72 -1.46
C LYS A 120 -2.02 14.39 -0.17
N GLY A 121 -1.97 15.72 -0.14
CA GLY A 121 -2.44 16.52 0.99
C GLY A 121 -1.35 16.86 2.01
N SER A 122 -1.77 17.50 3.11
CA SER A 122 -0.88 18.03 4.16
C SER A 122 -0.13 16.94 4.94
N TYR A 123 -0.74 15.76 5.08
CA TYR A 123 -0.18 14.65 5.87
C TYR A 123 0.80 13.76 5.11
N LYS A 124 1.02 13.98 3.81
CA LYS A 124 1.82 13.08 2.94
C LYS A 124 3.24 12.79 3.44
N ASN A 125 3.84 13.75 4.15
CA ASN A 125 5.20 13.66 4.68
C ASN A 125 5.23 13.34 6.18
N MET A 126 4.08 13.19 6.84
CA MET A 126 3.98 13.02 8.28
C MET A 126 4.39 11.61 8.71
N ALA A 127 5.04 11.52 9.88
CA ALA A 127 5.36 10.24 10.50
C ALA A 127 4.17 9.72 11.29
N GLY A 128 3.96 8.43 11.25
CA GLY A 128 2.94 7.78 12.04
C GLY A 128 3.25 6.30 12.21
N HIS A 129 2.52 5.70 13.12
CA HIS A 129 2.36 4.28 13.31
C HIS A 129 0.86 3.96 13.30
N ASP A 130 0.53 2.67 13.35
CA ASP A 130 -0.84 2.15 13.29
C ASP A 130 -1.86 3.01 14.08
N ILE A 131 -1.58 3.32 15.34
CA ILE A 131 -2.45 4.13 16.20
C ILE A 131 -2.77 5.52 15.65
N ASN A 132 -1.82 6.17 14.98
CA ASN A 132 -2.04 7.50 14.40
C ASN A 132 -3.03 7.42 13.23
N TYR A 133 -2.96 6.35 12.44
CA TYR A 133 -3.85 6.15 11.30
C TYR A 133 -5.26 5.78 11.75
N LEU A 134 -5.37 4.96 12.81
CA LEU A 134 -6.65 4.64 13.45
C LEU A 134 -7.29 5.87 14.10
N ALA A 135 -6.49 6.72 14.75
CA ALA A 135 -6.98 7.95 15.36
C ALA A 135 -7.52 8.92 14.29
N LEU A 136 -6.75 9.14 13.21
CA LEU A 136 -7.14 10.07 12.15
C LEU A 136 -8.36 9.59 11.36
N SER A 137 -8.53 8.29 11.19
CA SER A 137 -9.66 7.70 10.46
C SER A 137 -10.97 7.61 11.25
N GLY A 138 -10.92 7.84 12.56
CA GLY A 138 -12.08 7.66 13.45
C GLY A 138 -12.34 6.21 13.85
N VAL A 139 -11.58 5.23 13.35
CA VAL A 139 -11.73 3.82 13.74
C VAL A 139 -11.38 3.63 15.21
N LEU A 140 -10.37 4.35 15.72
CA LEU A 140 -9.93 4.20 17.11
C LEU A 140 -11.04 4.49 18.13
N SER A 141 -11.96 5.43 17.84
CA SER A 141 -13.06 5.76 18.74
C SER A 141 -14.21 4.74 18.73
N MET A 142 -14.23 3.83 17.75
CA MET A 142 -15.24 2.77 17.67
C MET A 142 -14.84 1.49 18.40
N LEU A 143 -13.57 1.37 18.79
CA LEU A 143 -13.08 0.18 19.45
C LEU A 143 -13.54 0.14 20.92
N PRO A 144 -13.81 -1.06 21.48
CA PRO A 144 -14.31 -1.18 22.84
C PRO A 144 -13.39 -0.47 23.83
N CYS A 145 -13.98 0.34 24.70
CA CYS A 145 -13.26 1.02 25.76
C CYS A 145 -13.37 0.16 27.03
N ALA A 146 -12.26 -0.12 27.71
CA ALA A 146 -12.37 -0.21 29.17
C ALA A 146 -12.72 1.20 29.65
N ALA A 147 -13.49 1.34 30.74
CA ALA A 147 -14.14 2.60 31.14
C ALA A 147 -13.23 3.86 31.10
N ASP A 148 -11.91 3.70 31.16
CA ASP A 148 -10.96 4.81 31.29
C ASP A 148 -10.06 5.06 30.05
N LYS A 149 -9.92 4.16 29.05
CA LYS A 149 -9.07 4.35 27.84
C LYS A 149 -9.46 3.48 26.63
N PRO A 150 -9.36 3.97 25.37
CA PRO A 150 -9.59 3.17 24.17
C PRO A 150 -8.67 1.95 24.13
N SER A 151 -9.22 0.76 23.83
CA SER A 151 -8.38 -0.43 23.60
C SER A 151 -7.69 -0.32 22.24
N PHE A 152 -6.36 -0.49 22.25
CA PHE A 152 -5.55 -0.45 21.03
C PHE A 152 -5.55 -1.85 20.40
N PRO A 153 -6.00 -2.02 19.13
CA PRO A 153 -6.20 -3.33 18.50
C PRO A 153 -4.88 -3.93 18.00
N LEU A 154 -3.77 -3.60 18.67
CA LEU A 154 -2.41 -3.79 18.18
C LEU A 154 -2.27 -3.19 16.76
N ASN A 155 -1.34 -3.70 15.96
CA ASN A 155 -1.14 -3.29 14.57
C ASN A 155 -1.97 -4.11 13.56
N LEU A 156 -3.10 -4.67 14.01
CA LEU A 156 -3.91 -5.56 13.18
C LEU A 156 -4.73 -4.81 12.12
N LEU A 157 -5.25 -3.63 12.48
CA LEU A 157 -6.21 -2.91 11.65
C LEU A 157 -5.53 -2.06 10.58
N ALA A 158 -4.63 -1.15 10.94
CA ALA A 158 -4.05 -0.24 9.95
C ALA A 158 -2.87 -0.90 9.22
N ASP A 159 -1.88 -1.44 9.93
CA ASP A 159 -0.69 -2.03 9.27
C ASP A 159 -1.05 -3.29 8.45
N PHE A 160 -1.72 -4.28 9.05
CA PHE A 160 -1.99 -5.54 8.36
C PHE A 160 -3.23 -5.48 7.45
N ALA A 161 -4.41 -5.17 7.98
CA ALA A 161 -5.63 -5.15 7.17
C ALA A 161 -5.65 -3.98 6.18
N GLY A 162 -5.42 -2.75 6.65
CA GLY A 162 -5.51 -1.54 5.82
C GLY A 162 -4.30 -1.28 4.94
N GLY A 163 -3.11 -1.70 5.36
CA GLY A 163 -1.87 -1.53 4.63
C GLY A 163 -1.56 -2.75 3.77
N GLY A 164 -1.07 -3.81 4.41
CA GLY A 164 -0.49 -4.95 3.70
C GLY A 164 -1.51 -5.77 2.88
N LEU A 165 -2.68 -6.09 3.44
CA LEU A 165 -3.71 -6.86 2.74
C LEU A 165 -4.33 -6.05 1.59
N MET A 166 -4.65 -4.77 1.80
CA MET A 166 -5.15 -3.91 0.73
C MET A 166 -4.13 -3.70 -0.38
N CYS A 167 -2.83 -3.58 -0.04
CA CYS A 167 -1.80 -3.53 -1.06
C CYS A 167 -1.72 -4.82 -1.87
N ALA A 168 -1.72 -5.99 -1.22
CA ALA A 168 -1.73 -7.28 -1.91
C ALA A 168 -2.95 -7.43 -2.82
N LEU A 169 -4.13 -7.02 -2.36
CA LEU A 169 -5.35 -7.00 -3.16
C LEU A 169 -5.22 -6.07 -4.37
N GLY A 170 -4.73 -4.84 -4.17
CA GLY A 170 -4.50 -3.89 -5.26
C GLY A 170 -3.51 -4.41 -6.30
N ILE A 171 -2.44 -5.09 -5.87
CA ILE A 171 -1.48 -5.75 -6.77
C ILE A 171 -2.18 -6.84 -7.59
N MET A 172 -3.00 -7.69 -6.97
CA MET A 172 -3.73 -8.74 -7.69
C MET A 172 -4.72 -8.16 -8.71
N LEU A 173 -5.45 -7.11 -8.36
CA LEU A 173 -6.35 -6.42 -9.28
C LEU A 173 -5.57 -5.80 -10.45
N ALA A 174 -4.41 -5.19 -10.17
CA ALA A 174 -3.55 -4.63 -11.20
C ALA A 174 -2.96 -5.70 -12.12
N LEU A 175 -2.66 -6.90 -11.61
CA LEU A 175 -2.21 -8.03 -12.43
C LEU A 175 -3.31 -8.52 -13.39
N ILE A 176 -4.56 -8.55 -12.92
CA ILE A 176 -5.72 -8.90 -13.75
C ILE A 176 -5.94 -7.86 -14.85
N GLU A 177 -5.85 -6.58 -14.51
CA GLU A 177 -5.96 -5.47 -15.46
C GLU A 177 -4.85 -5.54 -16.51
N ARG A 178 -3.60 -5.73 -16.07
CA ARG A 178 -2.42 -5.90 -16.92
C ARG A 178 -2.57 -7.06 -17.91
N GLY A 179 -3.28 -8.12 -17.53
CA GLY A 179 -3.61 -9.23 -18.43
C GLY A 179 -4.49 -8.82 -19.62
N LYS A 180 -5.27 -7.76 -19.48
CA LYS A 180 -6.15 -7.21 -20.53
C LYS A 180 -5.47 -6.07 -21.30
N SER A 181 -4.87 -5.11 -20.57
CA SER A 181 -4.28 -3.91 -21.15
C SER A 181 -2.86 -4.11 -21.67
N GLY A 182 -2.16 -5.13 -21.15
CA GLY A 182 -0.73 -5.34 -21.38
C GLY A 182 0.16 -4.32 -20.66
N GLN A 183 -0.40 -3.42 -19.85
CA GLN A 183 0.31 -2.31 -19.21
C GLN A 183 0.33 -2.44 -17.69
N GLY A 184 1.39 -1.93 -17.08
CA GLY A 184 1.53 -1.79 -15.63
C GLY A 184 0.85 -0.52 -15.12
N GLN A 185 0.80 -0.37 -13.81
CA GLN A 185 0.20 0.80 -13.16
C GLN A 185 0.78 1.01 -11.76
N ILE A 186 0.52 2.19 -11.21
CA ILE A 186 0.85 2.51 -9.83
C ILE A 186 -0.34 2.11 -8.95
N VAL A 187 -0.09 1.24 -7.98
CA VAL A 187 -1.07 0.88 -6.95
C VAL A 187 -0.71 1.67 -5.69
N GLU A 188 -1.60 2.55 -5.25
CA GLU A 188 -1.43 3.28 -3.99
C GLU A 188 -2.32 2.65 -2.91
N ALA A 189 -1.69 2.17 -1.84
CA ALA A 189 -2.37 1.69 -0.64
C ALA A 189 -1.97 2.58 0.53
N ASP A 190 -2.94 3.29 1.10
CA ASP A 190 -2.75 4.05 2.33
C ASP A 190 -3.68 3.58 3.45
N MET A 191 -3.11 3.46 4.64
CA MET A 191 -3.80 2.85 5.77
C MET A 191 -4.98 3.70 6.24
N VAL A 192 -4.83 5.02 6.22
CA VAL A 192 -5.88 5.96 6.64
C VAL A 192 -7.11 5.85 5.74
N CYS A 193 -6.95 5.79 4.41
CA CYS A 193 -8.08 5.70 3.48
C CYS A 193 -8.88 4.42 3.70
N PHE A 194 -8.22 3.27 3.84
CA PHE A 194 -8.91 2.03 4.18
C PHE A 194 -9.70 2.17 5.48
N CYS A 195 -9.04 2.63 6.56
CA CYS A 195 -9.69 2.78 7.84
C CYS A 195 -10.88 3.76 7.79
N CYS A 196 -10.78 4.86 7.03
CA CYS A 196 -11.88 5.80 6.81
C CYS A 196 -13.07 5.13 6.10
N ILE A 197 -12.80 4.32 5.07
CA ILE A 197 -13.85 3.57 4.35
C ILE A 197 -14.53 2.57 5.30
N SER A 198 -13.74 1.79 6.05
CA SER A 198 -14.26 0.84 7.03
C SER A 198 -15.08 1.51 8.13
N HIS A 199 -14.60 2.64 8.67
CA HIS A 199 -15.32 3.45 9.66
C HIS A 199 -16.70 3.87 9.12
N ARG A 200 -16.74 4.42 7.90
CA ARG A 200 -17.98 4.86 7.27
C ARG A 200 -18.95 3.70 7.00
N ILE A 201 -18.45 2.57 6.50
CA ILE A 201 -19.27 1.37 6.28
C ILE A 201 -19.87 0.91 7.62
N SER A 202 -19.06 0.82 8.68
CA SER A 202 -19.51 0.39 10.00
C SER A 202 -20.55 1.32 10.61
N GLN A 203 -20.40 2.64 10.46
CA GLN A 203 -21.43 3.60 10.85
C GLN A 203 -22.74 3.41 10.08
N CYS A 204 -22.69 3.12 8.78
CA CYS A 204 -23.90 2.85 8.00
C CYS A 204 -24.59 1.55 8.43
N THR A 205 -23.83 0.48 8.70
CA THR A 205 -24.40 -0.82 9.11
C THR A 205 -24.96 -0.80 10.53
N ASN A 206 -24.36 -0.03 11.44
CA ASN A 206 -24.86 0.13 12.82
C ASN A 206 -25.97 1.19 12.95
N ARG A 207 -26.28 1.95 11.89
CA ARG A 207 -27.42 2.86 11.84
C ARG A 207 -28.73 2.10 11.60
N SER A 208 -29.13 1.30 12.58
CA SER A 208 -30.55 1.05 12.89
C SER A 208 -31.08 1.99 13.98
N HIS A 209 -30.23 2.80 14.64
CA HIS A 209 -30.68 3.86 15.55
C HIS A 209 -29.76 5.09 15.52
N ARG A 210 -30.35 6.28 15.28
CA ARG A 210 -29.78 7.65 15.34
C ARG A 210 -28.95 8.14 14.15
N CYS A 211 -29.65 8.83 13.25
CA CYS A 211 -29.10 9.92 12.44
C CYS A 211 -28.73 11.11 13.34
N GLN A 212 -27.44 11.35 13.59
CA GLN A 212 -26.93 12.69 13.87
C GLN A 212 -25.58 12.90 13.15
N GLU A 213 -25.49 14.10 12.59
CA GLU A 213 -24.39 14.85 11.94
C GLU A 213 -23.20 14.09 11.32
N VAL A 214 -23.10 14.27 10.00
CA VAL A 214 -21.98 13.84 9.17
C VAL A 214 -20.81 14.78 9.41
N VAL A 215 -19.74 14.32 10.05
CA VAL A 215 -18.45 15.02 9.97
C VAL A 215 -17.87 14.76 8.58
N THR A 216 -18.15 15.66 7.64
CA THR A 216 -17.44 15.70 6.37
C THR A 216 -16.06 16.29 6.62
N TYR A 217 -15.00 15.49 6.47
CA TYR A 217 -13.64 16.03 6.38
C TYR A 217 -13.41 16.55 4.95
N PRO A 218 -13.34 17.87 4.71
CA PRO A 218 -13.29 18.44 3.36
C PRO A 218 -12.01 18.08 2.58
N HIS A 219 -10.99 17.52 3.24
CA HIS A 219 -9.69 17.22 2.62
C HIS A 219 -9.59 15.85 1.92
N PHE A 220 -10.59 14.96 2.07
CA PHE A 220 -10.52 13.57 1.54
C PHE A 220 -11.28 13.35 0.22
N HIS A 221 -11.81 14.40 -0.41
CA HIS A 221 -12.62 14.29 -1.62
C HIS A 221 -11.93 13.67 -2.85
N SER A 222 -10.60 13.53 -2.84
CA SER A 222 -9.81 13.05 -3.98
C SER A 222 -9.49 11.55 -3.97
N CYS A 223 -9.91 10.77 -2.96
CA CYS A 223 -9.75 9.31 -2.94
C CYS A 223 -10.80 8.54 -3.78
N THR A 224 -11.56 9.25 -4.61
CA THR A 224 -12.64 8.69 -5.43
C THR A 224 -12.13 8.21 -6.79
N HIS A 225 -11.28 7.18 -6.81
CA HIS A 225 -11.07 6.31 -7.98
C HIS A 225 -11.32 4.82 -7.64
N SER A 226 -12.27 4.56 -6.73
CA SER A 226 -12.82 3.22 -6.52
C SER A 226 -14.32 3.24 -6.85
N LEU A 227 -14.70 2.44 -7.85
CA LEU A 227 -16.06 2.21 -8.34
C LEU A 227 -17.06 1.78 -7.23
N LEU A 228 -16.58 1.34 -6.08
CA LEU A 228 -17.41 0.83 -4.97
C LEU A 228 -18.25 1.89 -4.25
N LEU A 229 -17.85 3.17 -4.25
CA LEU A 229 -18.52 4.20 -3.44
C LEU A 229 -19.70 4.90 -4.14
N ARG A 230 -19.80 4.85 -5.48
CA ARG A 230 -20.92 5.50 -6.20
C ARG A 230 -22.26 4.80 -5.94
N SER A 231 -22.24 3.48 -5.72
CA SER A 231 -23.48 2.70 -5.50
C SER A 231 -24.10 2.92 -4.12
N CYS A 232 -23.31 3.21 -3.07
CA CYS A 232 -23.86 3.51 -1.74
C CYS A 232 -24.46 4.93 -1.62
N LEU A 233 -24.06 5.88 -2.47
CA LEU A 233 -24.58 7.25 -2.44
C LEU A 233 -25.82 7.46 -3.34
N GLN A 234 -26.07 6.55 -4.29
CA GLN A 234 -27.23 6.63 -5.18
C GLN A 234 -28.44 5.80 -4.71
N GLY A 235 -28.30 5.02 -3.64
CA GLY A 235 -29.33 4.09 -3.17
C GLY A 235 -29.95 4.49 -1.83
N SER A 236 -30.64 5.62 -1.76
CA SER A 236 -31.72 5.88 -0.79
C SER A 236 -32.31 7.27 -0.99
N LYS A 237 -33.22 7.39 -1.96
CA LYS A 237 -34.35 8.31 -1.83
C LYS A 237 -35.40 7.56 -1.00
N CYS A 238 -35.59 7.98 0.24
CA CYS A 238 -36.92 7.94 0.87
C CYS A 238 -37.56 9.30 0.62
#